data_AF-A0A8X6M580-F1
#
_entry.id   AF-A0A8X6M580-F1
#
_cell.length_a   1.000
_cell.length_b   1.000
_cell.length_c   1.000
_cell.angle_alpha   90.00
_cell.angle_beta   90.00
_cell.angle_gamma   90.00
#
_symmetry.space_group_name_H-M   'P 1'
#
loop_
_entity.id
_entity.type
_entity.pdbx_description
1 polymer ?
#
loop_
_entity_poly.entity_id
_entity_poly.type
_entity_poly.pdbx_seq_one_letter_code
_entity_poly.pdbx_strand_id
1 'polypeptide(L)'
;MSKLLRPTTKKQLRGLIGLASYYRDYIKNFSSIVLPLTNLTKKNIPNNISWDDKAEESFQCLKKSLIEMPTLYTPVLNRPFQLYTHASATIVGACLAQNDEDGMEHPIAHSAVEN
;
A
#
# COMPACT_ATOMS: atom_id res chain seq x y z
N MET A 1 -4.75 -8.81 -9.04
CA MET A 1 -3.51 -9.26 -8.36
C MET A 1 -3.76 -10.57 -7.62
N SER A 2 -3.81 -11.68 -8.35
CA SER A 2 -4.07 -13.02 -7.80
C SER A 2 -2.82 -13.57 -7.08
N LYS A 3 -2.99 -13.89 -5.79
CA LYS A 3 -2.08 -14.68 -4.92
C LYS A 3 -0.80 -13.98 -4.41
N LEU A 4 -0.96 -13.03 -3.48
CA LEU A 4 0.11 -12.70 -2.52
C LEU A 4 0.36 -13.95 -1.65
N LEU A 5 1.49 -14.63 -1.89
CA LEU A 5 1.90 -15.83 -1.17
C LEU A 5 2.61 -15.46 0.14
N ARG A 6 2.45 -16.31 1.15
CA ARG A 6 3.11 -16.16 2.45
C ARG A 6 4.63 -16.29 2.29
N PRO A 7 5.42 -15.27 2.66
CA PRO A 7 6.88 -15.35 2.65
C PRO A 7 7.41 -16.46 3.56
N THR A 8 8.35 -17.26 3.05
CA THR A 8 9.04 -18.29 3.85
C THR A 8 10.40 -17.82 4.34
N THR A 9 11.01 -16.83 3.66
CA THR A 9 12.34 -16.31 4.01
C THR A 9 12.32 -14.84 4.43
N LYS A 10 13.29 -14.42 5.26
CA LYS A 10 13.45 -13.01 5.64
C LYS A 10 13.57 -12.07 4.44
N LYS A 11 14.25 -12.51 3.37
CA LYS A 11 14.44 -11.71 2.15
C LYS A 11 13.09 -11.42 1.48
N GLN A 12 12.26 -12.45 1.31
CA GLN A 12 10.92 -12.29 0.74
C GLN A 12 10.05 -11.39 1.62
N LEU A 13 10.09 -11.57 2.95
CA LEU A 13 9.28 -10.77 3.87
C LEU A 13 9.70 -9.29 3.85
N ARG A 14 11.00 -9.00 3.81
CA ARG A 14 11.50 -7.62 3.65
C ARG A 14 11.09 -7.00 2.31
N GLY A 15 11.14 -7.76 1.23
CA GLY A 15 10.67 -7.30 -0.08
C GLY A 15 9.18 -6.96 -0.08
N LEU A 16 8.37 -7.79 0.58
CA LEU A 16 6.93 -7.55 0.74
C LEU A 16 6.63 -6.32 1.60
N ILE A 17 7.29 -6.16 2.75
CA ILE A 17 7.16 -4.97 3.59
C ILE A 17 7.61 -3.71 2.83
N GLY A 18 8.71 -3.81 2.08
CA GLY A 18 9.20 -2.72 1.23
C GLY A 18 8.18 -2.29 0.18
N LEU A 19 7.60 -3.24 -0.55
CA LEU A 19 6.54 -2.97 -1.51
C LEU A 19 5.32 -2.33 -0.83
N ALA A 20 4.88 -2.90 0.30
CA ALA A 20 3.73 -2.36 1.01
C ALA A 20 3.97 -0.96 1.58
N SER A 21 5.23 -0.62 1.91
CA SER A 21 5.59 0.70 2.42
C SER A 21 5.43 1.82 1.39
N TYR A 22 5.43 1.48 0.09
CA TYR A 22 5.10 2.44 -0.97
C TYR A 22 3.65 2.92 -0.86
N TYR A 23 2.75 2.05 -0.37
CA TYR A 23 1.32 2.34 -0.21
C TYR A 23 0.95 2.70 1.24
N ARG A 24 1.94 2.99 2.10
CA ARG A 24 1.72 3.17 3.55
C ARG A 24 0.68 4.25 3.90
N ASP A 25 0.58 5.30 3.09
CA ASP A 25 -0.32 6.43 3.34
C ASP A 25 -1.79 6.06 3.09
N TYR A 26 -2.03 5.02 2.30
CA TYR A 26 -3.35 4.50 2.00
C TYR A 26 -3.77 3.33 2.91
N ILE A 27 -2.87 2.87 3.78
CA ILE A 27 -3.10 1.75 4.70
C ILE A 27 -3.23 2.31 6.12
N LYS A 28 -4.46 2.38 6.63
CA LYS A 28 -4.72 2.83 8.01
C LYS A 28 -3.93 1.97 9.00
N ASN A 29 -3.25 2.61 9.95
CA ASN A 29 -2.44 1.96 10.98
C ASN A 29 -1.32 1.05 10.40
N PHE A 30 -0.76 1.39 9.23
CA PHE A 30 0.29 0.61 8.56
C PHE A 30 1.38 0.11 9.51
N SER A 31 1.96 1.01 10.33
CA SER A 31 3.02 0.69 11.28
C SER A 31 2.64 -0.44 12.26
N SER A 32 1.40 -0.42 12.76
CA SER A 32 0.90 -1.46 13.68
C SER A 32 0.71 -2.79 12.97
N ILE A 33 0.22 -2.77 11.73
CA ILE A 33 0.03 -3.96 10.90
C ILE A 33 1.38 -4.62 10.56
N VAL A 34 2.39 -3.83 10.18
CA VAL A 34 3.69 -4.40 9.76
C VAL A 34 4.63 -4.72 10.92
N LEU A 35 4.33 -4.30 12.16
CA LEU A 35 5.21 -4.51 13.30
C LEU A 35 5.47 -6.00 13.59
N PRO A 36 4.45 -6.89 13.66
CA PRO A 36 4.70 -8.32 13.87
C PRO A 36 5.51 -8.94 12.73
N LEU A 37 5.28 -8.50 11.49
CA LEU A 37 6.06 -8.94 10.32
C LEU A 37 7.51 -8.46 10.40
N THR A 38 7.73 -7.21 10.80
CA THR A 38 9.07 -6.63 10.95
C THR A 38 9.87 -7.37 12.03
N ASN A 39 9.22 -7.77 13.12
CA ASN A 39 9.84 -8.57 14.18
C ASN A 39 10.43 -9.89 13.66
N LEU A 40 9.76 -10.54 12.70
CA LEU A 40 10.24 -11.78 12.06
C LEU A 40 11.48 -11.56 11.18
N THR A 41 11.81 -10.31 10.83
CA THR A 41 12.99 -9.97 10.03
C THR A 41 14.22 -9.58 10.84
N LYS A 42 14.12 -9.54 12.18
CA LYS A 42 15.23 -9.15 13.08
C LYS A 42 16.43 -10.08 12.96
N LYS A 43 17.63 -9.58 13.27
CA LYS A 43 18.90 -10.33 13.09
C LYS A 43 18.93 -11.66 13.84
N ASN A 44 18.32 -11.73 15.02
CA ASN A 44 18.28 -12.89 15.92
C ASN A 44 17.31 -14.01 15.51
N ILE A 45 16.46 -13.81 14.48
CA ILE A 45 15.55 -14.85 13.98
C ILE A 45 16.27 -15.74 12.93
N PRO A 46 15.93 -17.01 12.73
CA PRO A 46 16.45 -17.80 11.61
C PRO A 46 16.03 -17.25 10.24
N ASN A 47 16.76 -17.55 9.16
CA ASN A 47 16.40 -17.06 7.81
C ASN A 47 15.06 -17.63 7.31
N ASN A 48 14.73 -18.86 7.71
CA ASN A 48 13.41 -19.43 7.54
C ASN A 48 12.48 -18.88 8.63
N ILE A 49 11.36 -18.30 8.22
CA ILE A 49 10.43 -17.62 9.12
C ILE A 49 9.46 -18.64 9.71
N SER A 50 9.45 -18.75 11.03
CA SER A 50 8.33 -19.36 11.74
C SER A 50 7.24 -18.30 11.93
N TRP A 51 6.01 -18.62 11.55
CA TRP A 51 4.90 -17.71 11.74
C TRP A 51 4.11 -18.12 12.97
N ASP A 52 3.84 -17.13 13.82
CA ASP A 52 2.86 -17.22 14.87
C ASP A 52 1.52 -16.62 14.42
N ASP A 53 0.49 -16.78 15.25
CA ASP A 53 -0.86 -16.29 14.94
C ASP A 53 -0.88 -14.77 14.70
N LYS A 54 -0.06 -14.02 15.44
CA LYS A 54 0.06 -12.56 15.30
C LYS A 54 0.61 -12.15 13.94
N ALA A 55 1.64 -12.85 13.47
CA ALA A 55 2.19 -12.61 12.15
C ALA A 55 1.20 -12.98 11.05
N GLU A 56 0.50 -14.12 11.18
CA GLU A 56 -0.50 -14.54 10.21
C GLU A 56 -1.64 -13.52 10.10
N GLU A 57 -2.20 -13.10 11.24
CA GLU A 57 -3.22 -12.05 11.30
C GLU A 57 -2.73 -10.75 10.64
N SER A 58 -1.51 -10.34 10.96
CA SER A 58 -0.88 -9.14 10.38
C SER A 58 -0.72 -9.24 8.86
N PHE A 59 -0.33 -10.41 8.35
CA PHE A 59 -0.19 -10.63 6.91
C PHE A 59 -1.54 -10.65 6.20
N GLN A 60 -2.56 -11.27 6.77
CA GLN A 60 -3.91 -11.25 6.19
C GLN A 60 -4.48 -9.82 6.20
N CYS A 61 -4.26 -9.06 7.28
CA CYS A 61 -4.66 -7.67 7.37
C CYS A 61 -3.95 -6.79 6.33
N LEU A 62 -2.62 -6.96 6.19
CA LEU A 62 -1.83 -6.24 5.18
C LEU A 62 -2.29 -6.60 3.76
N LYS A 63 -2.48 -7.89 3.49
CA LYS A 63 -2.94 -8.39 2.19
C LYS A 63 -4.33 -7.85 1.85
N LYS A 64 -5.26 -7.87 2.80
CA LYS A 64 -6.60 -7.31 2.65
C LYS A 64 -6.52 -5.82 2.35
N SER A 65 -5.72 -5.07 3.11
CA SER A 65 -5.53 -3.63 2.91
C SER A 65 -4.97 -3.31 1.52
N LEU A 66 -4.02 -4.10 1.01
CA LEU A 66 -3.46 -3.95 -0.33
C LEU A 66 -4.46 -4.29 -1.45
N ILE A 67 -5.41 -5.19 -1.19
CA ILE A 67 -6.46 -5.58 -2.16
C ILE A 67 -7.62 -4.57 -2.16
N GLU A 68 -7.99 -4.07 -0.99
CA GLU A 68 -9.11 -3.14 -0.81
C GLU A 68 -8.73 -1.67 -1.05
N MET A 69 -7.44 -1.37 -1.18
CA MET A 69 -6.98 -0.05 -1.57
C MET A 69 -7.67 0.38 -2.87
N PRO A 70 -8.22 1.61 -2.96
CA PRO A 70 -8.72 2.11 -4.23
C PRO A 70 -7.61 1.93 -5.27
N THR A 71 -7.95 1.34 -6.42
CA THR A 71 -6.95 0.96 -7.42
C THR A 71 -6.28 2.21 -7.94
N LEU A 72 -5.13 2.55 -7.37
CA LEU A 72 -4.27 3.62 -7.85
C LEU A 72 -3.46 3.07 -9.01
N TYR A 73 -3.48 3.79 -10.12
CA TYR A 73 -2.73 3.43 -11.31
C TYR A 73 -1.33 4.02 -11.26
N THR A 74 -0.36 3.24 -11.72
CA THR A 74 1.02 3.70 -11.85
C THR A 74 1.06 4.87 -12.84
N PRO A 75 1.64 6.02 -12.48
CA PRO A 75 1.70 7.16 -13.37
C PRO A 75 2.59 6.88 -14.57
N VAL A 76 2.10 7.20 -15.76
CA VAL A 76 2.87 7.19 -16.99
C VAL A 76 3.37 8.61 -17.25
N LEU A 77 4.66 8.85 -16.99
CA LEU A 77 5.25 10.19 -16.95
C LEU A 77 5.20 10.95 -18.29
N ASN A 78 5.01 10.25 -19.42
CA ASN A 78 4.92 10.84 -20.75
C ASN A 78 3.49 11.12 -21.21
N ARG A 79 2.50 11.00 -20.31
CA ARG A 79 1.08 11.27 -20.59
C ARG A 79 0.59 12.43 -19.71
N PRO A 80 -0.42 13.20 -20.17
CA PRO A 80 -0.97 14.28 -19.36
C PRO A 80 -1.59 13.74 -18.07
N PHE A 81 -1.54 14.56 -17.03
CA PHE A 81 -2.22 14.32 -15.76
C PHE A 81 -3.44 15.23 -15.67
N GLN A 82 -4.50 14.75 -15.03
CA GLN A 82 -5.68 15.51 -14.65
C GLN A 82 -5.68 15.71 -13.14
N LEU A 83 -5.84 16.95 -12.69
CA LEU A 83 -5.91 17.29 -11.27
C LEU A 83 -7.31 17.80 -10.95
N TYR A 84 -8.05 17.04 -10.15
CA TYR A 84 -9.32 17.44 -9.58
C TYR A 84 -9.06 18.01 -8.19
N THR A 85 -9.60 19.18 -7.91
CA THR A 85 -9.49 19.80 -6.57
C THR A 85 -10.87 20.12 -6.04
N HIS A 86 -11.02 19.97 -4.74
CA HIS A 86 -12.22 20.35 -4.00
C HIS A 86 -11.79 21.09 -2.75
N ALA A 87 -12.41 22.21 -2.44
CA ALA A 87 -12.13 22.96 -1.22
C ALA A 87 -13.45 23.38 -0.57
N SER A 88 -13.51 23.22 0.75
CA SER A 88 -14.57 23.70 1.62
C SER A 88 -13.98 24.58 2.73
N ALA A 89 -14.82 25.11 3.61
CA ALA A 89 -14.36 25.91 4.74
C ALA A 89 -13.45 25.12 5.72
N THR A 90 -13.53 23.80 5.72
CA THR A 90 -12.85 22.92 6.68
C THR A 90 -11.89 21.94 6.04
N ILE A 91 -12.03 21.65 4.74
CA ILE A 91 -11.25 20.60 4.06
C ILE A 91 -10.75 21.11 2.71
N VAL A 92 -9.50 20.80 2.40
CA VAL A 92 -8.95 20.88 1.03
C VAL A 92 -8.62 19.48 0.56
N GLY A 93 -9.16 19.10 -0.60
CA GLY A 93 -8.97 17.79 -1.22
C GLY A 93 -8.45 17.92 -2.66
N ALA A 94 -7.68 16.92 -3.08
CA ALA A 94 -7.19 16.77 -4.44
C ALA A 94 -7.18 15.31 -4.87
N CYS A 95 -7.46 15.05 -6.15
CA CYS A 95 -7.32 13.76 -6.81
C CYS A 95 -6.52 13.96 -8.11
N LEU A 96 -5.41 13.25 -8.23
CA LEU A 96 -4.60 13.17 -9.44
C LEU A 96 -5.06 11.93 -10.23
N ALA A 97 -5.38 12.10 -11.51
CA ALA A 97 -5.83 11.04 -12.40
C ALA A 97 -5.11 11.13 -13.75
N GLN A 98 -5.22 10.08 -14.56
CA GLN A 98 -4.66 10.00 -15.90
C GLN A 98 -5.47 9.04 -16.77
N ASN A 99 -5.66 9.40 -18.04
CA ASN A 99 -6.29 8.53 -19.03
C ASN A 99 -5.30 7.47 -19.54
N ASP A 100 -5.78 6.24 -19.72
CA ASP A 100 -5.05 5.19 -20.44
C ASP A 100 -5.11 5.38 -21.98
N GLU A 101 -4.67 4.38 -22.74
CA GLU A 101 -4.68 4.44 -24.22
C GLU A 101 -6.08 4.41 -24.81
N ASP A 102 -7.04 3.83 -24.09
CA ASP A 102 -8.44 3.71 -24.48
C ASP A 102 -9.27 4.93 -24.04
N GLY A 103 -8.63 5.92 -23.40
CA GLY A 103 -9.29 7.12 -22.88
C GLY A 103 -10.03 6.91 -21.57
N MET A 104 -9.83 5.78 -20.90
CA MET A 104 -10.42 5.52 -19.57
C MET A 104 -9.60 6.22 -18.50
N GLU A 105 -10.28 6.99 -17.65
CA GLU A 105 -9.65 7.74 -16.57
C GLU A 105 -9.34 6.82 -15.38
N HIS A 106 -8.10 6.95 -14.88
CA HIS A 106 -7.61 6.18 -13.76
C HIS A 106 -7.06 7.08 -12.65
N PRO A 107 -7.47 6.89 -11.39
CA PRO A 107 -6.92 7.65 -10.27
C PRO A 107 -5.47 7.21 -10.01
N ILE A 108 -4.56 8.15 -9.82
CA ILE A 108 -3.14 7.94 -9.50
C ILE A 108 -2.87 8.20 -8.02
N ALA A 109 -3.42 9.28 -7.47
CA ALA A 109 -3.23 9.66 -6.07
C ALA A 109 -4.38 10.53 -5.58
N HIS A 110 -4.63 10.54 -4.28
CA HIS A 110 -5.56 11.50 -3.67
C HIS A 110 -5.00 12.00 -2.34
N SER A 111 -5.36 13.22 -1.96
CA SER A 111 -4.97 13.85 -0.71
C SER A 111 -6.12 14.69 -0.17
N ALA A 112 -6.30 14.72 1.14
CA ALA A 112 -7.22 15.62 1.82
C ALA A 112 -6.60 16.10 3.13
N VAL A 113 -6.74 17.40 3.41
CA VAL A 113 -6.21 18.07 4.59
C VAL A 113 -7.34 18.86 5.25
N GLU A 114 -7.52 18.67 6.55
CA GLU A 114 -8.40 19.50 7.37
C GLU A 114 -7.66 20.78 7.77
N ASN A 115 -8.36 21.91 7.69
CA ASN A 115 -7.86 23.25 7.96
C ASN A 115 -8.14 23.70 9.39
#